data_AF-A0A2N5A2S9-F1
#
_entry.id   AF-A0A2N5A2S9-F1
#
_cell.length_a   1.000
_cell.length_b   1.000
_cell.length_c   1.000
_cell.angle_alpha   90.00
_cell.angle_beta   90.00
_cell.angle_gamma   90.00
#
_symmetry.space_group_name_H-M   'P 1'
#
loop_
_entity.id
_entity.type
_entity.pdbx_description
1 polymer ?
#
loop_
_entity_poly.entity_id
_entity_poly.type
_entity_poly.pdbx_seq_one_letter_code
_entity_poly.pdbx_strand_id
1 'polypeptide(L)'
;NYQGAMAALALAQLNLAHATVRTPVAGYVTHLRLRPGDYATAGVTKVAIIDGQRFWVVGYFEETRLRHIHVGDTAHITLMGYDPVITGHVESIGHGIGDTNDETGALGLPEVEPTFSWVRLAQRVPVRIHIDTLPEGVERVAGLSATISVIPARLARRAGKSSPAGANQAQ
;
A
#
# COMPACT_ATOMS: atom_id res chain seq x y z
N ASN A 1 -3.56 -50.81 17.14
CA ASN A 1 -3.11 -49.42 17.44
C ASN A 1 -4.28 -48.45 17.37
N TYR A 2 -5.07 -48.35 18.44
CA TYR A 2 -6.25 -47.48 18.56
C TYR A 2 -5.93 -46.00 18.32
N GLN A 3 -4.80 -45.52 18.88
CA GLN A 3 -4.33 -44.14 18.69
C GLN A 3 -4.02 -43.80 17.22
N GLY A 4 -3.48 -44.76 16.46
CA GLY A 4 -3.20 -44.56 15.02
C GLY A 4 -4.49 -44.44 14.20
N ALA A 5 -5.51 -45.23 14.53
CA ALA A 5 -6.82 -45.13 13.89
C ALA A 5 -7.52 -43.79 14.23
N MET A 6 -7.39 -43.31 15.46
CA MET A 6 -7.89 -42.00 15.88
C MET A 6 -7.18 -40.85 15.14
N ALA A 7 -5.86 -40.92 14.98
CA ALA A 7 -5.09 -39.93 14.23
C ALA A 7 -5.48 -39.90 12.74
N ALA A 8 -5.71 -41.07 12.13
CA ALA A 8 -6.16 -41.17 10.75
C ALA A 8 -7.57 -40.56 10.54
N LEU A 9 -8.47 -40.77 11.50
CA LEU A 9 -9.80 -40.15 11.49
C LEU A 9 -9.71 -38.62 11.56
N ALA A 10 -8.91 -38.09 12.50
CA ALA A 10 -8.71 -36.65 12.66
C ALA A 10 -8.11 -36.01 11.39
N LEU A 11 -7.15 -36.69 10.76
CA LEU A 11 -6.55 -36.23 9.50
C LEU A 11 -7.57 -36.23 8.35
N ALA A 12 -8.40 -37.26 8.25
CA ALA A 12 -9.45 -37.32 7.22
C ALA A 12 -10.49 -36.20 7.41
N GLN A 13 -10.87 -35.89 8.66
CA GLN A 13 -11.76 -34.77 8.97
C GLN A 13 -11.14 -33.42 8.61
N LEU A 14 -9.86 -33.22 8.90
CA LEU A 14 -9.14 -32.00 8.53
C LEU A 14 -9.06 -31.83 7.01
N ASN A 15 -8.74 -32.90 6.29
CA ASN A 15 -8.70 -32.89 4.82
C ASN A 15 -10.06 -32.55 4.21
N LEU A 16 -11.15 -33.08 4.79
CA LEU A 16 -12.51 -32.73 4.38
C LEU A 16 -12.82 -31.24 4.62
N ALA A 17 -12.40 -30.68 5.76
CA ALA A 17 -12.56 -29.26 6.04
C ALA A 17 -11.77 -28.39 5.04
N HIS A 18 -10.56 -28.82 4.66
CA HIS A 18 -9.72 -28.13 3.67
C HIS A 18 -10.22 -28.26 2.22
N ALA A 19 -11.16 -29.17 1.93
CA ALA A 19 -11.77 -29.29 0.60
C ALA A 19 -12.66 -28.08 0.25
N THR A 20 -13.09 -27.30 1.25
CA THR A 20 -13.84 -26.06 1.04
C THR A 20 -12.99 -24.85 1.44
N VAL A 21 -12.49 -24.12 0.44
CA VAL A 21 -11.72 -22.89 0.67
C VAL A 21 -12.67 -21.70 0.70
N ARG A 22 -12.67 -20.94 1.81
CA ARG A 22 -13.44 -19.69 1.96
C ARG A 22 -12.51 -18.49 2.05
N THR A 23 -13.01 -17.34 1.60
CA THR A 23 -12.25 -16.09 1.69
C THR A 23 -12.32 -15.53 3.11
N PRO A 24 -11.21 -15.05 3.69
CA PRO A 24 -11.22 -14.42 5.01
C PRO A 24 -11.76 -12.99 4.98
N VAL A 25 -11.81 -12.37 3.79
CA VAL A 25 -12.22 -10.99 3.58
C VAL A 25 -13.37 -10.91 2.58
N ALA A 26 -14.21 -9.88 2.73
CA ALA A 26 -15.19 -9.48 1.73
C ALA A 26 -14.49 -8.62 0.67
N GLY A 27 -14.59 -8.99 -0.59
CA GLY A 27 -13.76 -8.39 -1.63
C GLY A 27 -14.10 -8.83 -3.05
N TYR A 28 -13.26 -8.41 -3.99
CA TYR A 28 -13.42 -8.66 -5.42
C TYR A 28 -12.45 -9.75 -5.89
N VAL A 29 -12.93 -10.68 -6.71
CA VAL A 29 -12.08 -11.70 -7.35
C VAL A 29 -11.52 -11.12 -8.65
N THR A 30 -10.21 -10.90 -8.72
CA THR A 30 -9.57 -10.33 -9.92
C THR A 30 -8.98 -11.37 -10.85
N HIS A 31 -8.59 -12.53 -10.31
CA HIS A 31 -7.85 -13.53 -11.09
C HIS A 31 -8.30 -14.95 -10.74
N LEU A 32 -9.42 -15.38 -11.32
CA LEU A 32 -9.95 -16.75 -11.18
C LEU A 32 -9.56 -17.57 -12.41
N ARG A 33 -8.57 -18.45 -12.27
CA ARG A 33 -8.12 -19.38 -13.34
C ARG A 33 -8.58 -20.81 -13.13
N LEU A 34 -9.62 -21.03 -12.34
CA LEU A 34 -10.20 -22.36 -12.10
C LEU A 34 -11.41 -22.57 -12.99
N ARG A 35 -11.44 -23.72 -13.63
CA ARG A 35 -12.60 -24.27 -14.33
C ARG A 35 -13.05 -25.55 -13.61
N PRO A 36 -14.33 -25.94 -13.72
CA PRO A 36 -14.78 -27.24 -13.24
C PRO A 36 -13.93 -28.36 -13.83
N GLY A 37 -13.37 -29.22 -12.97
CA GLY A 37 -12.43 -30.28 -13.35
C GLY A 37 -10.95 -29.94 -13.15
N ASP A 38 -10.61 -28.69 -12.85
CA ASP A 38 -9.24 -28.32 -12.49
C ASP A 38 -8.90 -28.79 -11.07
N TYR A 39 -7.68 -29.31 -10.90
CA TYR A 39 -7.14 -29.67 -9.60
C TYR A 39 -6.43 -28.47 -8.96
N ALA A 40 -6.75 -28.23 -7.68
CA ALA A 40 -6.03 -27.28 -6.84
C ALA A 40 -4.84 -27.99 -6.17
N THR A 41 -3.63 -27.51 -6.42
CA THR A 41 -2.40 -28.04 -5.83
C THR A 41 -1.88 -27.06 -4.78
N ALA A 42 -1.46 -27.58 -3.63
CA ALA A 42 -0.84 -26.78 -2.58
C ALA A 42 0.38 -26.01 -3.12
N GLY A 43 0.51 -24.74 -2.75
CA GLY A 43 1.61 -23.87 -3.18
C GLY A 43 1.41 -23.18 -4.54
N VAL A 44 0.36 -23.51 -5.31
CA VAL A 44 0.07 -22.85 -6.58
C VAL A 44 -1.13 -21.91 -6.42
N THR A 45 -0.90 -20.60 -6.57
CA THR A 45 -1.96 -19.60 -6.51
C THR A 45 -2.91 -19.74 -7.70
N LYS A 46 -4.19 -20.05 -7.44
CA LYS A 46 -5.24 -20.20 -8.46
C LYS A 46 -6.30 -19.09 -8.44
N VAL A 47 -6.44 -18.39 -7.32
CA VAL A 47 -7.40 -17.30 -7.09
C VAL A 47 -6.68 -16.12 -6.45
N ALA A 48 -6.94 -14.91 -6.94
CA ALA A 48 -6.55 -13.66 -6.28
C ALA A 48 -7.80 -12.87 -5.87
N ILE A 49 -7.79 -12.35 -4.64
CA ILE A 49 -8.89 -11.59 -4.04
C ILE A 49 -8.34 -10.24 -3.57
N ILE A 50 -9.05 -9.16 -3.88
CA ILE A 50 -8.78 -7.81 -3.38
C ILE A 50 -9.75 -7.51 -2.24
N ASP A 51 -9.24 -7.12 -1.07
CA ASP A 51 -10.05 -6.64 0.05
C ASP A 51 -10.83 -5.38 -0.36
N GLY A 52 -12.17 -5.46 -0.34
CA GLY A 52 -13.04 -4.38 -0.79
C GLY A 52 -13.23 -3.27 0.25
N GLN A 53 -12.76 -3.46 1.48
CA GLN A 53 -12.96 -2.53 2.59
C GLN A 53 -11.71 -1.71 2.92
N ARG A 54 -10.52 -2.19 2.53
CA ARG A 54 -9.23 -1.59 2.90
C ARG A 54 -8.48 -1.12 1.67
N PHE A 55 -8.75 0.10 1.25
CA PHE A 55 -7.99 0.78 0.21
C PHE A 55 -7.04 1.79 0.81
N TRP A 56 -5.85 1.87 0.25
CA TRP A 56 -4.84 2.87 0.59
C TRP A 56 -4.20 3.36 -0.71
N VAL A 57 -3.53 4.51 -0.63
CA VAL A 57 -2.74 5.04 -1.72
C VAL A 57 -1.28 5.04 -1.31
N VAL A 58 -0.39 4.67 -2.22
CA VAL A 58 1.06 4.74 -2.01
C VAL A 58 1.62 5.86 -2.87
N GLY A 59 2.26 6.84 -2.23
CA GLY A 59 3.02 7.90 -2.89
C GLY A 59 4.50 7.65 -2.79
N TYR A 60 5.23 7.87 -3.89
CA TYR A 60 6.69 7.73 -3.93
C TYR A 60 7.34 9.11 -3.85
N PHE A 61 7.85 9.46 -2.67
CA PHE A 61 8.42 10.76 -2.39
C PHE A 61 9.94 10.74 -2.46
N GLU A 62 10.55 11.83 -2.92
CA GLU A 62 12.00 12.02 -2.86
C GLU A 62 12.48 11.98 -1.41
N GLU A 63 13.55 11.23 -1.16
CA GLU A 63 14.20 11.12 0.16
C GLU A 63 14.48 12.49 0.79
N THR A 64 14.93 13.46 -0.03
CA THR A 64 15.23 14.83 0.42
C THR A 64 14.02 15.59 0.97
N ARG A 65 12.80 15.21 0.55
CA ARG A 65 11.54 15.84 0.98
C ARG A 65 10.91 15.14 2.19
N LEU A 66 11.29 13.89 2.48
CA LEU A 66 10.72 13.10 3.58
C LEU A 66 10.80 13.79 4.94
N ARG A 67 11.83 14.60 5.19
CA ARG A 67 12.00 15.34 6.45
C ARG A 67 10.83 16.27 6.80
N HIS A 68 9.95 16.57 5.84
CA HIS A 68 8.77 17.39 6.03
C HIS A 68 7.46 16.58 6.12
N ILE A 69 7.53 15.25 5.97
CA ILE A 69 6.40 14.32 6.01
C ILE A 69 6.47 13.53 7.31
N HIS A 70 5.40 13.56 8.07
CA HIS A 70 5.27 12.81 9.33
C HIS A 70 4.01 11.95 9.29
N VAL A 71 4.05 10.85 10.03
CA VAL A 71 2.85 10.03 10.27
C VAL A 71 1.77 10.91 10.92
N GLY A 72 0.56 10.86 10.37
CA GLY A 72 -0.57 11.69 10.76
C GLY A 72 -0.70 13.02 10.00
N ASP A 73 0.25 13.40 9.14
CA ASP A 73 0.06 14.58 8.29
C ASP A 73 -1.12 14.39 7.32
N THR A 74 -1.90 15.45 7.11
CA THR A 74 -3.03 15.44 6.17
C THR A 74 -2.52 15.32 4.73
N ALA A 75 -3.18 14.49 3.93
CA ALA A 75 -2.90 14.32 2.52
C ALA A 75 -4.15 14.56 1.68
N HIS A 76 -3.97 15.31 0.59
CA HIS A 76 -4.95 15.44 -0.48
C HIS A 76 -4.56 14.53 -1.63
N ILE A 77 -5.49 13.72 -2.07
CA ILE A 77 -5.31 12.72 -3.12
C ILE A 77 -6.27 13.08 -4.26
N THR A 78 -5.71 13.25 -5.46
CA THR A 78 -6.49 13.47 -6.68
C THR A 78 -6.26 12.28 -7.60
N LEU A 79 -7.31 11.48 -7.81
CA LEU A 79 -7.24 10.35 -8.74
C LEU A 79 -7.29 10.86 -10.18
N MET A 80 -6.49 10.26 -11.06
CA MET A 80 -6.55 10.59 -12.48
C MET A 80 -7.90 10.20 -13.06
N GLY A 81 -8.57 11.16 -13.70
CA GLY A 81 -9.90 10.97 -14.30
C GLY A 81 -11.07 11.18 -13.33
N TYR A 82 -10.80 11.63 -12.10
CA TYR A 82 -11.83 12.00 -11.12
C TYR A 82 -11.61 13.43 -10.65
N ASP A 83 -12.67 14.22 -10.64
CA ASP A 83 -12.64 15.60 -10.14
C ASP A 83 -12.56 15.72 -8.61
N PRO A 84 -13.23 14.88 -7.78
CA PRO A 84 -13.24 15.11 -6.35
C PRO A 84 -11.88 14.80 -5.70
N VAL A 85 -11.41 15.72 -4.87
CA VAL A 85 -10.24 15.52 -4.01
C VAL A 85 -10.63 14.63 -2.85
N ILE A 86 -9.87 13.55 -2.68
CA ILE A 86 -10.00 12.61 -1.58
C ILE A 86 -9.10 13.08 -0.44
N THR A 87 -9.64 13.10 0.77
CA THR A 87 -8.87 13.44 1.97
C THR A 87 -8.40 12.18 2.68
N GLY A 88 -7.18 12.23 3.19
CA GLY A 88 -6.57 11.16 3.93
C GLY A 88 -5.47 11.65 4.86
N HIS A 89 -4.75 10.72 5.46
CA HIS A 89 -3.59 11.01 6.30
C HIS A 89 -2.47 10.02 6.06
N VAL A 90 -1.24 10.43 6.35
CA VAL A 90 -0.06 9.57 6.27
C VAL A 90 -0.17 8.49 7.35
N GLU A 91 -0.30 7.23 6.93
CA GLU A 91 -0.40 6.07 7.83
C GLU A 91 1.00 5.59 8.21
N SER A 92 1.89 5.45 7.23
CA SER A 92 3.25 4.95 7.46
C SER A 92 4.22 5.42 6.40
N ILE A 93 5.48 5.53 6.78
CA ILE A 93 6.60 5.81 5.87
C ILE A 93 7.39 4.50 5.73
N GLY A 94 7.78 4.14 4.50
CA GLY A 94 8.61 2.97 4.25
C GLY A 94 9.95 3.11 4.97
N HIS A 95 10.24 2.17 5.87
CA HIS A 95 11.48 2.14 6.66
C HIS A 95 12.58 1.26 6.06
N GLY A 96 12.33 0.64 4.90
CA GLY A 96 13.31 -0.14 4.17
C GLY A 96 13.22 0.18 2.69
N ILE A 97 14.34 0.60 2.11
CA ILE A 97 14.55 0.67 0.66
C ILE A 97 15.64 -0.36 0.39
N GLY A 98 15.40 -1.30 -0.52
CA GLY A 98 16.44 -2.26 -0.89
C GLY A 98 17.61 -1.51 -1.53
N ASP A 99 18.79 -1.59 -0.93
CA ASP A 99 20.03 -1.16 -1.57
C ASP A 99 20.53 -2.32 -2.43
N THR A 100 20.51 -2.14 -3.76
CA THR A 100 21.00 -3.14 -4.71
C THR A 100 22.51 -3.43 -4.52
N ASN A 101 23.25 -2.57 -3.81
CA ASN A 101 24.67 -2.77 -3.50
C ASN A 101 24.94 -3.54 -2.20
N ASP A 102 23.89 -3.84 -1.42
CA ASP A 102 24.02 -4.60 -0.16
C ASP A 102 23.85 -6.11 -0.39
N GLU A 103 23.83 -6.54 -1.65
CA GLU A 103 23.91 -7.96 -2.00
C GLU A 103 25.30 -8.50 -1.63
N THR A 104 25.30 -9.52 -0.78
CA THR A 104 26.50 -10.27 -0.45
C THR A 104 26.86 -11.11 -1.67
N GLY A 105 27.97 -10.80 -2.33
CA GLY A 105 28.47 -11.54 -3.49
C GLY A 105 28.76 -13.00 -3.14
N ALA A 106 29.02 -13.83 -4.16
CA ALA A 106 29.17 -15.29 -4.04
C ALA A 106 30.21 -15.77 -2.99
N LEU A 107 31.09 -14.88 -2.53
CA LEU A 107 32.13 -15.14 -1.52
C LEU A 107 31.79 -14.64 -0.11
N GLY A 108 30.57 -14.18 0.17
CA GLY A 108 30.23 -13.63 1.49
C GLY A 108 30.74 -12.21 1.72
N LEU A 109 31.19 -11.52 0.66
CA LEU A 109 31.74 -10.17 0.69
C LEU A 109 30.79 -9.19 -0.01
N PRO A 110 30.64 -7.94 0.46
CA PRO A 110 29.84 -6.94 -0.23
C PRO A 110 30.35 -6.72 -1.67
N GLU A 111 29.48 -6.94 -2.65
CA GLU A 111 29.80 -6.71 -4.06
C GLU A 111 29.43 -5.27 -4.42
N VAL A 112 30.41 -4.37 -4.32
CA VAL A 112 30.22 -2.95 -4.60
C VAL A 112 30.54 -2.68 -6.06
N GLU A 113 29.54 -2.37 -6.87
CA GLU A 113 29.75 -1.90 -8.23
C GLU A 113 30.47 -0.53 -8.19
N PRO A 114 31.69 -0.39 -8.75
CA PRO A 114 32.44 0.86 -8.69
C PRO A 114 31.78 1.92 -9.60
N THR A 115 30.78 2.62 -9.08
CA THR A 115 30.13 3.73 -9.77
C THR A 115 30.84 5.04 -9.45
N PHE A 116 31.65 5.54 -10.39
CA PHE A 116 32.20 6.90 -10.37
C PHE A 116 31.14 7.96 -10.74
N SER A 117 29.97 7.94 -10.08
CA SER A 117 28.98 9.02 -10.22
C SER A 117 29.13 9.99 -9.04
N TRP A 118 29.71 11.15 -9.33
CA TRP A 118 29.73 12.30 -8.42
C TRP A 118 28.34 12.96 -8.30
N VAL A 119 27.37 12.50 -9.12
CA VAL A 119 25.97 12.90 -9.06
C VAL A 119 25.14 11.72 -8.55
N ARG A 120 24.58 11.86 -7.35
CA ARG A 120 23.61 10.90 -6.80
C ARG A 120 22.20 11.47 -6.97
N LEU A 121 21.28 10.66 -7.49
CA LEU A 121 19.86 10.99 -7.53
C LEU A 121 19.21 10.62 -6.19
N ALA A 122 18.21 11.40 -5.77
CA ALA A 122 17.43 11.06 -4.58
C ALA A 122 16.64 9.77 -4.81
N GLN A 123 16.69 8.85 -3.86
CA GLN A 123 15.84 7.67 -3.89
C GLN A 123 14.38 8.05 -3.62
N ARG A 124 13.47 7.19 -4.06
CA ARG A 124 12.04 7.36 -3.83
C ARG A 124 11.57 6.42 -2.73
N VAL A 125 11.01 7.00 -1.68
CA VAL A 125 10.55 6.26 -0.52
C VAL A 125 9.03 6.13 -0.59
N PRO A 126 8.48 4.90 -0.47
CA PRO A 126 7.05 4.71 -0.45
C PRO A 126 6.47 5.26 0.86
N VAL A 127 5.49 6.15 0.75
CA VAL A 127 4.68 6.66 1.85
C VAL A 127 3.26 6.17 1.64
N ARG A 128 2.72 5.48 2.64
CA ARG A 128 1.37 4.93 2.62
C ARG A 128 0.40 5.92 3.24
N ILE A 129 -0.72 6.12 2.56
CA ILE A 129 -1.74 7.10 2.93
C ILE A 129 -3.06 6.37 3.09
N HIS A 130 -3.64 6.53 4.27
CA HIS A 130 -4.97 6.06 4.59
C HIS A 130 -6.01 7.01 4.00
N ILE A 131 -7.06 6.46 3.39
CA ILE A 131 -8.18 7.24 2.84
C ILE A 131 -9.22 7.39 3.95
N ASP A 132 -9.50 8.63 4.37
CA ASP A 132 -10.45 8.88 5.46
C ASP A 132 -11.89 8.93 4.95
N THR A 133 -12.10 9.64 3.86
CA THR A 133 -13.43 9.81 3.25
C THR A 133 -13.31 9.64 1.75
N LEU A 134 -14.07 8.69 1.19
CA LEU A 134 -14.21 8.53 -0.25
C LEU A 134 -15.50 9.23 -0.71
N PRO A 135 -15.43 10.23 -1.61
CA PRO A 135 -16.60 10.90 -2.14
C PRO A 135 -17.45 9.97 -3.01
N GLU A 136 -18.76 10.24 -3.07
CA GLU A 136 -19.68 9.48 -3.92
C GLU A 136 -19.30 9.61 -5.41
N GLY A 137 -19.35 8.48 -6.13
CA GLY A 137 -19.00 8.43 -7.56
C GLY A 137 -17.57 8.00 -7.87
N VAL A 138 -16.70 7.81 -6.87
CA VAL A 138 -15.36 7.23 -7.08
C VAL A 138 -15.41 5.71 -6.95
N GLU A 139 -15.06 5.01 -8.02
CA GLU A 139 -14.98 3.54 -7.99
C GLU A 139 -13.68 3.08 -7.30
N ARG A 140 -13.80 2.07 -6.43
CA ARG A 140 -12.68 1.50 -5.68
C ARG A 140 -11.90 0.50 -6.53
N VAL A 141 -11.11 1.01 -7.46
CA VAL A 141 -10.27 0.20 -8.35
C VAL A 141 -8.82 0.22 -7.88
N ALA A 142 -8.25 -0.96 -7.65
CA ALA A 142 -6.83 -1.09 -7.36
C ALA A 142 -6.01 -0.82 -8.64
N GLY A 143 -4.96 0.00 -8.52
CA GLY A 143 -4.06 0.34 -9.64
C GLY A 143 -4.37 1.66 -10.33
N LEU A 144 -5.33 2.45 -9.84
CA LEU A 144 -5.54 3.82 -10.33
C LEU A 144 -4.32 4.71 -10.03
N SER A 145 -3.98 5.55 -11.00
CA SER A 145 -2.97 6.59 -10.83
C SER A 145 -3.54 7.74 -10.00
N ALA A 146 -2.74 8.25 -9.06
CA ALA A 146 -3.12 9.34 -8.18
C ALA A 146 -2.00 10.37 -8.04
N THR A 147 -2.37 11.63 -7.90
CA THR A 147 -1.49 12.71 -7.45
C THR A 147 -1.72 12.96 -5.98
N ILE A 148 -0.65 13.06 -5.20
CA ILE A 148 -0.72 13.20 -3.75
C ILE A 148 -0.01 14.49 -3.34
N SER A 149 -0.69 15.29 -2.53
CA SER A 149 -0.13 16.47 -1.88
C SER A 149 -0.24 16.31 -0.36
N VAL A 150 0.90 16.19 0.33
CA VAL A 150 0.96 16.14 1.80
C VAL A 150 1.06 17.57 2.32
N ILE A 151 0.21 17.91 3.30
CA ILE A 151 0.19 19.19 3.99
C ILE A 151 0.82 18.98 5.38
N PRO A 152 2.07 19.43 5.60
CA PRO A 152 2.72 19.26 6.89
C PRO A 152 1.94 19.98 7.99
N ALA A 153 1.71 19.33 9.13
CA ALA A 153 0.94 19.91 10.25
C ALA A 153 1.47 21.28 10.72
N ARG A 154 2.78 21.54 10.55
CA ARG A 154 3.42 22.82 10.90
C ARG A 154 2.95 23.98 10.02
N LEU A 155 2.60 23.71 8.76
CA LEU A 155 2.06 24.69 7.81
C LEU A 155 0.55 24.89 8.02
N ALA A 156 -0.20 23.82 8.29
CA ALA A 156 -1.64 23.89 8.59
C ALA A 156 -1.94 24.82 9.79
N ARG A 157 -1.12 24.75 10.84
CA ARG A 157 -1.25 25.60 12.03
C ARG A 157 -0.94 27.08 11.78
N ARG A 158 -0.22 27.41 10.70
CA ARG A 158 0.06 28.80 10.29
C ARG A 158 -1.08 29.37 9.46
N ALA A 159 -1.65 28.59 8.54
CA ALA A 159 -2.79 29.01 7.73
C ALA A 159 -4.05 29.31 8.56
N GLY A 160 -4.30 28.54 9.62
CA GLY A 160 -5.42 28.80 10.55
C GLY A 160 -5.28 30.06 11.41
N LYS A 161 -4.13 30.74 11.39
CA LYS A 161 -3.86 31.94 12.19
C LYS A 161 -3.89 33.26 11.40
N SER A 162 -4.17 33.22 10.10
CA SER A 162 -4.19 34.41 9.23
C SER A 162 -5.49 34.56 8.44
N SER A 163 -6.47 35.28 9.00
CA SER A 163 -7.50 36.03 8.27
C SER A 163 -8.15 37.08 9.18
N PRO A 164 -8.64 38.22 8.63
CA PRO A 164 -7.93 39.49 8.79
C PRO A 164 -8.74 40.57 9.53
N ALA A 165 -8.03 41.43 10.26
CA ALA A 165 -8.53 42.76 10.59
C ALA A 165 -8.43 43.63 9.33
N GLY A 166 -9.56 44.24 8.94
CA GLY A 166 -9.77 44.79 7.61
C GLY A 166 -8.97 46.04 7.26
N ALA A 167 -8.94 46.35 5.96
CA ALA A 167 -8.97 47.70 5.41
C ALA A 167 -9.03 47.66 3.86
N ASN A 168 -10.02 48.39 3.34
CA ASN A 168 -10.07 49.14 2.08
C ASN A 168 -10.15 48.47 0.70
N GLN A 169 -11.25 48.88 0.03
CA GLN A 169 -11.44 49.04 -1.40
C GLN A 169 -10.26 49.74 -2.08
N ALA A 170 -9.95 49.31 -3.30
CA ALA A 170 -9.68 50.17 -4.45
C ALA A 170 -9.75 49.32 -5.74
N GLN A 171 -10.08 50.00 -6.84
CA GLN A 171 -10.48 49.53 -8.17
C GLN A 171 -9.60 48.46 -8.83
#